data_AF-A0A7J7C0R9-F1
#
_entry.id   AF-A0A7J7C0R9-F1
#
_cell.length_a   1.000
_cell.length_b   1.000
_cell.length_c   1.000
_cell.angle_alpha   90.00
_cell.angle_beta   90.00
_cell.angle_gamma   90.00
#
_symmetry.space_group_name_H-M   'P 1'
#
loop_
_entity.id
_entity.type
_entity.pdbx_description
1 polymer ?
#
loop_
_entity_poly.entity_id
_entity_poly.type
_entity_poly.pdbx_seq_one_letter_code
_entity_poly.pdbx_strand_id
1 'polypeptide(L)'
;MVRIGMLLLMKKFPVWLVDFIVKSLAFYVYGDLTKSGIRRPKSGPFFLKATTGRSAVIDVGTVKKIKDGGIKVVPAITRVNEKSVVFENGIEKQFDAIVFATGYRSLANTWLKDYKYGLNANGMPKNSFPNHWKGENNLYVAGLSRRGLEGVSKDAIAIAGDIEKIMISG
;
A
#
# COMPACT_ATOMS: atom_id res chain seq x y z
N MET A 1 11.12 -9.18 8.84
CA MET A 1 11.17 -9.75 7.47
C MET A 1 11.25 -8.66 6.41
N VAL A 2 10.33 -7.69 6.42
CA VAL A 2 10.34 -6.56 5.47
C VAL A 2 11.65 -5.77 5.50
N ARG A 3 12.23 -5.52 6.69
CA ARG A 3 13.56 -4.88 6.82
C ARG A 3 14.66 -5.62 6.06
N ILE A 4 14.70 -6.95 6.14
CA ILE A 4 15.67 -7.77 5.41
C ILE A 4 15.46 -7.59 3.91
N GLY A 5 14.21 -7.65 3.44
CA GLY A 5 13.90 -7.45 2.03
C GLY A 5 14.31 -6.07 1.52
N MET A 6 14.11 -5.00 2.30
CA MET A 6 14.58 -3.66 1.96
C MET A 6 16.11 -3.60 1.83
N LEU A 7 16.85 -4.20 2.78
CA LEU A 7 18.32 -4.24 2.71
C LEU A 7 18.83 -5.01 1.48
N LEU A 8 18.17 -6.11 1.10
CA LEU A 8 18.53 -6.86 -0.10
C LEU A 8 18.28 -6.05 -1.37
N LEU A 9 17.18 -5.30 -1.44
CA LEU A 9 16.93 -4.38 -2.56
C LEU A 9 17.99 -3.29 -2.66
N MET A 10 18.44 -2.73 -1.54
CA MET A 10 19.53 -1.74 -1.52
C MET A 10 20.86 -2.32 -2.03
N LYS A 11 21.10 -3.62 -1.80
CA LYS A 11 22.24 -4.36 -2.36
C LYS A 11 22.05 -4.81 -3.82
N LYS A 12 21.02 -4.28 -4.51
CA LYS A 12 20.72 -4.55 -5.93
C LYS A 12 20.35 -6.01 -6.25
N PHE A 13 19.85 -6.77 -5.28
CA PHE A 13 19.30 -8.10 -5.58
C PHE A 13 18.00 -7.99 -6.40
N PRO A 14 17.75 -8.91 -7.35
CA PRO A 14 16.50 -8.94 -8.11
C PRO A 14 15.26 -9.12 -7.22
N VAL A 15 14.15 -8.44 -7.55
CA VAL A 15 12.91 -8.45 -6.75
C VAL A 15 12.36 -9.86 -6.54
N TRP A 16 12.43 -10.73 -7.55
CA TRP A 16 11.95 -12.12 -7.45
C TRP A 16 12.68 -12.90 -6.35
N LEU A 17 13.99 -12.68 -6.20
CA LEU A 17 14.83 -13.35 -5.21
C LEU A 17 14.58 -12.78 -3.81
N VAL A 18 14.44 -11.45 -3.70
CA VAL A 18 14.06 -10.81 -2.45
C VAL A 18 12.71 -11.31 -1.96
N ASP A 19 11.72 -11.36 -2.85
CA ASP A 19 10.39 -11.88 -2.54
C ASP A 19 10.43 -13.36 -2.15
N PHE A 20 11.24 -14.18 -2.83
CA PHE A 20 11.43 -15.57 -2.47
C PHE A 20 11.98 -15.71 -1.04
N ILE A 21 13.07 -15.02 -0.71
CA ILE A 21 13.69 -15.06 0.63
C ILE A 21 12.68 -14.61 1.70
N VAL A 22 12.00 -13.49 1.47
CA VAL A 22 11.06 -12.93 2.44
C VAL A 22 9.84 -13.83 2.64
N LYS A 23 9.32 -14.45 1.56
CA LYS A 23 8.23 -15.44 1.65
C LYS A 23 8.65 -16.68 2.41
N SER A 24 9.82 -17.23 2.13
CA SER A 24 10.35 -18.44 2.76
C SER A 24 10.55 -18.21 4.25
N LEU A 25 11.17 -17.09 4.62
CA LEU A 25 11.34 -16.75 6.02
C LEU A 25 9.99 -16.47 6.72
N ALA A 26 9.02 -15.84 6.06
CA ALA A 26 7.67 -15.67 6.60
C ALA A 26 6.93 -17.01 6.76
N PHE A 27 7.18 -18.00 5.88
CA PHE A 27 6.71 -19.37 6.06
C PHE A 27 7.34 -20.03 7.28
N TYR A 28 8.65 -19.90 7.45
CA TYR A 28 9.34 -20.45 8.60
C TYR A 28 8.83 -19.87 9.94
N VAL A 29 8.61 -18.56 10.01
CA VAL A 29 8.16 -17.89 11.24
C VAL A 29 6.68 -18.14 11.55
N TYR A 30 5.79 -18.05 10.55
CA TYR A 30 4.35 -18.08 10.78
C TYR A 30 3.68 -19.42 10.43
N GLY A 31 4.34 -20.27 9.65
CA GLY A 31 3.76 -21.48 9.08
C GLY A 31 2.68 -21.19 8.04
N ASP A 32 1.89 -22.22 7.74
CA ASP A 32 0.69 -22.07 6.92
C ASP A 32 -0.46 -21.45 7.74
N LEU A 33 -0.98 -20.32 7.26
CA LEU A 33 -2.10 -19.60 7.89
C LEU A 33 -3.42 -19.82 7.15
N THR A 34 -3.45 -20.68 6.13
CA THR A 34 -4.65 -20.98 5.35
C THR A 34 -5.77 -21.53 6.22
N LYS A 35 -5.43 -22.37 7.21
CA LYS A 35 -6.38 -22.89 8.22
C LYS A 35 -6.99 -21.79 9.08
N SER A 36 -6.28 -20.68 9.27
CA SER A 36 -6.75 -19.50 9.99
C SER A 36 -7.45 -18.48 9.07
N GLY A 37 -7.77 -18.85 7.83
CA GLY A 37 -8.47 -17.99 6.86
C GLY A 37 -7.57 -16.97 6.14
N ILE A 38 -6.27 -16.88 6.47
CA ILE A 38 -5.35 -15.96 5.80
C ILE A 38 -4.75 -16.65 4.58
N ARG A 39 -5.16 -16.21 3.39
CA ARG A 39 -4.59 -16.65 2.12
C ARG A 39 -3.38 -15.81 1.76
N ARG A 40 -2.28 -16.48 1.40
CA ARG A 40 -1.09 -15.79 0.90
C ARG A 40 -1.31 -15.33 -0.55
N PRO A 41 -0.97 -14.08 -0.90
CA PRO A 41 -0.98 -13.62 -2.28
C PRO A 41 -0.04 -14.46 -3.16
N LYS A 42 -0.40 -14.65 -4.43
CA LYS A 42 0.46 -15.34 -5.42
C LYS A 42 1.77 -14.57 -5.62
N SER A 43 1.67 -13.26 -5.77
CA SER A 43 2.80 -12.34 -5.92
C SER A 43 3.49 -12.07 -4.58
N GLY A 44 4.79 -11.75 -4.63
CA GLY A 44 5.53 -11.41 -3.42
C GLY A 44 5.30 -9.98 -2.94
N PRO A 45 5.61 -9.70 -1.67
CA PRO A 45 5.28 -8.43 -1.03
C PRO A 45 5.96 -7.22 -1.68
N PHE A 46 7.20 -7.36 -2.18
CA PHE A 46 7.92 -6.28 -2.85
C PHE A 46 7.45 -6.09 -4.29
N PHE A 47 7.21 -7.18 -5.03
CA PHE A 47 6.58 -7.08 -6.34
C PHE A 47 5.20 -6.44 -6.25
N LEU A 48 4.37 -6.87 -5.29
CA LEU A 48 3.04 -6.31 -5.07
C LEU A 48 3.12 -4.82 -4.72
N LYS A 49 4.05 -4.42 -3.85
CA LYS A 49 4.28 -3.01 -3.51
C LYS A 49 4.72 -2.21 -4.73
N ALA A 50 5.63 -2.73 -5.55
CA ALA A 50 6.14 -2.04 -6.73
C ALA A 50 5.05 -1.81 -7.80
N THR A 51 4.15 -2.79 -7.97
CA THR A 51 3.11 -2.77 -9.03
C THR A 51 1.81 -2.11 -8.59
N THR A 52 1.39 -2.28 -7.33
CA THR A 52 0.09 -1.80 -6.84
C THR A 52 0.21 -0.62 -5.87
N GLY A 53 1.41 -0.33 -5.37
CA GLY A 53 1.64 0.61 -4.26
C GLY A 53 1.14 0.11 -2.91
N ARG A 54 0.64 -1.13 -2.81
CA ARG A 54 0.13 -1.71 -1.56
C ARG A 54 1.19 -2.57 -0.90
N SER A 55 1.51 -2.25 0.34
CA SER A 55 2.41 -3.07 1.16
C SER A 55 1.59 -4.14 1.88
N ALA A 56 2.03 -5.40 1.80
CA ALA A 56 1.48 -6.44 2.65
C ALA A 56 2.01 -6.24 4.07
N VAL A 57 1.11 -5.95 5.02
CA VAL A 57 1.46 -5.74 6.43
C VAL A 57 0.64 -6.68 7.28
N ILE A 58 1.32 -7.39 8.18
CA ILE A 58 0.71 -8.08 9.31
C ILE A 58 1.45 -7.55 10.54
N ASP A 59 0.70 -7.00 11.49
CA ASP A 59 1.28 -6.41 12.69
C ASP A 59 1.85 -7.49 13.63
N VAL A 60 2.81 -7.09 14.45
CA VAL A 60 3.48 -7.96 15.40
C VAL A 60 2.44 -8.45 16.41
N GLY A 61 2.32 -9.77 16.55
CA GLY A 61 1.36 -10.38 17.46
C GLY A 61 -0.03 -10.62 16.88
N THR A 62 -0.41 -10.04 15.72
CA THR A 62 -1.71 -10.33 15.09
C THR A 62 -1.85 -11.80 14.75
N VAL A 63 -0.82 -12.41 14.15
CA VAL A 63 -0.83 -13.85 13.80
C VAL A 63 -1.04 -14.71 15.05
N LYS A 64 -0.39 -14.35 16.16
CA LYS A 64 -0.56 -15.06 17.44
C LYS A 64 -2.00 -14.94 17.93
N LYS A 65 -2.57 -13.74 17.99
CA LYS A 65 -3.97 -13.53 18.39
C LYS A 65 -4.97 -14.27 17.49
N ILE A 66 -4.68 -14.40 16.19
CA ILE A 66 -5.49 -15.19 15.27
C ILE A 66 -5.40 -16.68 15.59
N LYS A 67 -4.19 -17.20 15.82
CA LYS A 67 -3.97 -18.61 16.18
C LYS A 67 -4.59 -18.97 17.53
N ASP A 68 -4.51 -18.07 18.50
CA ASP A 68 -5.05 -18.23 19.84
C ASP A 68 -6.59 -18.04 19.88
N GLY A 69 -7.23 -17.69 18.75
CA GLY A 69 -8.68 -17.52 18.62
C GLY A 69 -9.23 -16.15 19.05
N GLY A 70 -8.39 -15.26 19.59
CA GLY A 70 -8.77 -13.91 19.98
C GLY A 70 -9.12 -12.98 18.80
N ILE A 71 -8.70 -13.32 17.58
CA ILE A 71 -9.15 -12.67 16.33
C ILE A 71 -9.64 -13.74 15.37
N LYS A 72 -10.92 -13.67 14.99
CA LYS A 72 -11.50 -14.58 14.01
C LYS A 72 -11.52 -13.97 12.62
N VAL A 73 -10.79 -14.58 11.69
CA VAL A 73 -10.83 -14.23 10.26
C VAL A 73 -12.11 -14.82 9.67
N VAL A 74 -12.87 -14.00 8.95
CA VAL A 74 -14.14 -14.36 8.30
C VAL A 74 -14.11 -13.98 6.81
N PRO A 75 -14.98 -14.57 5.97
CA PRO A 75 -15.10 -14.20 4.55
C PRO A 75 -15.54 -12.75 4.34
N ALA A 76 -15.60 -12.31 3.08
CA ALA A 76 -16.07 -10.97 2.78
C ALA A 76 -17.54 -10.79 3.18
N ILE A 77 -17.91 -9.53 3.42
CA ILE A 77 -19.26 -9.12 3.79
C ILE A 77 -20.10 -9.00 2.52
N THR A 78 -21.29 -9.59 2.51
CA THR A 78 -22.28 -9.42 1.43
C THR A 78 -23.35 -8.40 1.80
N ARG A 79 -23.78 -8.36 3.06
CA ARG A 79 -24.80 -7.43 3.54
C ARG A 79 -24.57 -7.06 5.00
N VAL A 80 -24.82 -5.80 5.33
CA VAL A 80 -24.93 -5.31 6.70
C VAL A 80 -26.40 -5.01 6.95
N ASN A 81 -26.99 -5.70 7.93
CA ASN A 81 -28.33 -5.44 8.45
C ASN A 81 -28.24 -4.56 9.70
N GLU A 82 -29.38 -4.19 10.28
CA GLU A 82 -29.43 -3.29 11.45
C GLU A 82 -28.62 -3.79 12.65
N LYS A 83 -28.63 -5.11 12.93
CA LYS A 83 -27.95 -5.71 14.09
C LYS A 83 -26.95 -6.81 13.73
N SER A 84 -26.73 -7.05 12.44
CA SER A 84 -25.98 -8.22 11.98
C SER A 84 -25.28 -8.01 10.64
N VAL A 85 -24.32 -8.87 10.36
CA VAL A 85 -23.54 -8.90 9.14
C VAL A 85 -23.66 -10.29 8.52
N VAL A 86 -23.99 -10.34 7.23
CA VAL A 86 -24.05 -11.54 6.41
C VAL A 86 -22.74 -11.64 5.62
N PHE A 87 -22.11 -12.81 5.66
CA PHE A 87 -20.87 -13.10 4.95
C PHE A 87 -21.12 -13.89 3.66
N GLU A 88 -20.12 -13.96 2.77
CA GLU A 88 -20.19 -14.70 1.50
C GLU A 88 -20.57 -16.18 1.63
N ASN A 89 -20.31 -16.79 2.79
CA ASN A 89 -20.69 -18.18 3.07
C ASN A 89 -22.12 -18.32 3.60
N GLY A 90 -22.93 -17.26 3.58
CA GLY A 90 -24.31 -17.24 4.07
C GLY A 90 -24.45 -17.17 5.59
N ILE A 91 -23.34 -17.19 6.34
CA ILE A 91 -23.40 -17.08 7.80
C ILE A 91 -23.74 -15.64 8.20
N GLU A 92 -24.65 -15.49 9.15
CA GLU A 92 -25.02 -14.20 9.74
C GLU A 92 -24.53 -14.12 11.20
N LYS A 93 -23.97 -12.96 11.58
CA LYS A 93 -23.49 -12.72 12.95
C LYS A 93 -23.79 -11.31 13.43
N GLN A 94 -24.01 -11.18 14.73
CA GLN A 94 -24.19 -9.88 15.38
C GLN A 94 -22.85 -9.29 15.84
N PHE A 95 -22.75 -7.97 15.80
CA PHE A 95 -21.59 -7.21 16.23
C PHE A 95 -22.05 -5.90 16.89
N ASP A 96 -21.40 -5.51 17.98
CA ASP A 96 -21.71 -4.25 18.68
C ASP A 96 -21.19 -3.03 17.92
N ALA A 97 -20.14 -3.21 17.11
CA ALA A 97 -19.52 -2.15 16.32
C ALA A 97 -18.90 -2.68 15.03
N ILE A 98 -18.87 -1.83 14.00
CA ILE A 98 -18.21 -2.08 12.72
C ILE A 98 -17.21 -0.95 12.46
N VAL A 99 -15.95 -1.30 12.21
CA VAL A 99 -14.88 -0.35 11.88
C VAL A 99 -14.42 -0.56 10.44
N PHE A 100 -14.65 0.43 9.57
CA PHE A 100 -14.22 0.37 8.18
C PHE A 100 -12.75 0.78 8.01
N ALA A 101 -11.84 -0.20 8.10
CA ALA A 101 -10.42 -0.02 7.81
C ALA A 101 -10.09 -0.16 6.30
N THR A 102 -10.93 0.37 5.42
CA THR A 102 -10.87 0.16 3.95
C THR A 102 -9.95 1.15 3.20
N GLY A 103 -9.18 1.96 3.94
CA GLY A 103 -8.22 2.91 3.38
C GLY A 103 -8.83 4.25 2.98
N TYR A 104 -8.05 5.02 2.20
CA TYR A 104 -8.37 6.41 1.82
C TYR A 104 -8.34 6.61 0.31
N ARG A 105 -9.06 7.64 -0.17
CA ARG A 105 -8.98 8.17 -1.54
C ARG A 105 -8.46 9.60 -1.51
N SER A 106 -7.76 10.00 -2.57
CA SER A 106 -7.32 11.39 -2.72
C SER A 106 -8.53 12.30 -2.97
N LEU A 107 -8.55 13.45 -2.32
CA LEU A 107 -9.50 14.55 -2.57
C LEU A 107 -8.83 15.71 -3.31
N ALA A 108 -7.60 15.55 -3.80
CA ALA A 108 -6.85 16.63 -4.43
C ALA A 108 -7.64 17.32 -5.57
N ASN A 109 -8.36 16.54 -6.37
CA ASN A 109 -9.15 17.05 -7.49
C ASN A 109 -10.37 17.90 -7.07
N THR A 110 -10.80 17.88 -5.80
CA THR A 110 -11.95 18.69 -5.35
C THR A 110 -11.56 20.11 -5.01
N TRP A 111 -10.29 20.39 -4.75
CA TRP A 111 -9.81 21.72 -4.35
C TRP A 111 -8.73 22.28 -5.28
N LEU A 112 -7.93 21.43 -5.93
CA LEU A 112 -6.95 21.87 -6.91
C LEU A 112 -7.64 22.14 -8.25
N LYS A 113 -7.78 23.42 -8.59
CA LYS A 113 -8.17 23.84 -9.94
C LYS A 113 -7.13 23.36 -10.95
N ASP A 114 -7.58 23.03 -12.14
CA ASP A 114 -6.72 22.56 -13.24
C ASP A 114 -5.83 21.38 -12.86
N TYR A 115 -6.33 20.50 -11.97
CA TYR A 115 -5.59 19.33 -11.46
C TYR A 115 -4.96 18.47 -12.56
N LYS A 116 -5.51 18.51 -13.80
CA LYS A 116 -5.02 17.77 -14.97
C LYS A 116 -3.58 18.11 -15.36
N TYR A 117 -3.03 19.22 -14.86
CA TYR A 117 -1.60 19.56 -15.03
C TYR A 117 -0.67 18.61 -14.28
N GLY A 118 -1.12 17.96 -13.19
CA GLY A 118 -0.26 17.07 -12.40
C GLY A 118 -0.92 15.77 -11.94
N LEU A 119 -2.25 15.71 -11.93
CA LEU A 119 -3.04 14.62 -11.35
C LEU A 119 -3.97 13.98 -12.38
N ASN A 120 -4.21 12.69 -12.21
CA ASN A 120 -5.22 11.93 -12.93
C ASN A 120 -6.60 12.05 -12.27
N ALA A 121 -7.62 11.41 -12.85
CA ALA A 121 -8.99 11.44 -12.36
C ALA A 121 -9.16 10.95 -10.90
N ASN A 122 -8.22 10.15 -10.39
CA ASN A 122 -8.24 9.62 -9.02
C ASN A 122 -7.49 10.51 -8.01
N GLY A 123 -7.05 11.70 -8.41
CA GLY A 123 -6.25 12.60 -7.56
C GLY A 123 -4.87 12.07 -7.23
N MET A 124 -4.32 11.22 -8.11
CA MET A 124 -2.98 10.64 -8.02
C MET A 124 -2.10 11.21 -9.14
N PRO A 125 -0.75 11.11 -9.06
CA PRO A 125 0.13 11.62 -10.12
C PRO A 125 -0.28 11.12 -11.51
N LYS A 126 -0.32 12.04 -12.47
CA LYS A 126 -0.63 11.73 -13.89
C LYS A 126 0.51 10.94 -14.54
N ASN A 127 1.74 11.33 -14.25
CA ASN A 127 2.95 10.72 -14.80
C ASN A 127 3.37 9.49 -13.99
N SER A 128 4.07 8.56 -14.62
CA SER A 128 4.64 7.38 -13.98
C SER A 128 6.01 7.67 -13.37
N PHE A 129 6.40 6.84 -12.39
CA PHE A 129 7.76 6.87 -11.85
C PHE A 129 8.80 6.62 -12.95
N PRO A 130 9.95 7.32 -12.99
CA PRO A 130 10.48 8.24 -11.96
C PRO A 130 10.05 9.71 -12.08
N ASN A 131 9.26 10.07 -13.10
CA ASN A 131 8.92 11.46 -13.41
C ASN A 131 7.52 11.86 -12.89
N HIS A 132 6.94 11.07 -12.01
CA HIS A 132 5.60 11.28 -11.45
C HIS A 132 5.46 12.58 -10.66
N TRP A 133 6.58 13.14 -10.18
CA TRP A 133 6.62 14.34 -9.34
C TRP A 133 6.45 15.65 -10.11
N LYS A 134 6.69 15.65 -11.44
CA LYS A 134 6.63 16.87 -12.27
C LYS A 134 5.34 16.91 -13.08
N GLY A 135 4.58 17.98 -12.88
CA GLY A 135 3.44 18.36 -13.72
C GLY A 135 3.78 19.46 -14.70
N GLU A 136 2.74 19.95 -15.37
CA GLU A 136 2.77 21.11 -16.26
C GLU A 136 2.69 22.42 -15.44
N ASN A 137 3.07 23.55 -16.02
CA ASN A 137 2.95 24.89 -15.41
C ASN A 137 3.57 25.02 -14.00
N ASN A 138 4.76 24.42 -13.80
CA ASN A 138 5.48 24.42 -12.52
C ASN A 138 4.66 23.83 -11.35
N LEU A 139 3.65 22.99 -11.65
CA LEU A 139 2.96 22.20 -10.65
C LEU A 139 3.77 20.96 -10.31
N TYR A 140 3.97 20.72 -9.01
CA TYR A 140 4.71 19.57 -8.50
C TYR A 140 3.84 18.68 -7.62
N VAL A 141 4.13 17.38 -7.64
CA VAL A 141 3.39 16.36 -6.88
C VAL A 141 4.35 15.56 -6.00
N ALA A 142 4.37 15.87 -4.71
CA ALA A 142 5.20 15.16 -3.74
C ALA A 142 4.38 14.15 -2.91
N GLY A 143 4.90 12.93 -2.74
CA GLY A 143 4.38 11.97 -1.76
C GLY A 143 3.09 11.23 -2.13
N LEU A 144 2.49 11.54 -3.27
CA LEU A 144 1.33 10.79 -3.78
C LEU A 144 1.74 9.52 -4.58
N SER A 145 3.03 9.19 -4.66
CA SER A 145 3.52 8.04 -5.44
C SER A 145 3.29 6.67 -4.77
N ARG A 146 2.81 6.64 -3.51
CA ARG A 146 2.64 5.41 -2.69
C ARG A 146 3.95 4.63 -2.47
N ARG A 147 5.09 5.32 -2.55
CA ARG A 147 6.42 4.72 -2.38
C ARG A 147 6.97 4.82 -0.95
N GLY A 148 6.18 5.37 -0.02
CA GLY A 148 6.58 5.58 1.37
C GLY A 148 7.58 6.73 1.52
N LEU A 149 8.19 6.84 2.71
CA LEU A 149 9.05 7.97 3.08
C LEU A 149 10.25 8.18 2.14
N GLU A 150 10.88 7.09 1.69
CA GLU A 150 11.98 7.17 0.71
C GLU A 150 11.50 7.79 -0.62
N GLY A 151 10.29 7.44 -1.06
CA GLY A 151 9.67 8.04 -2.24
C GLY A 151 9.44 9.53 -2.07
N VAL A 152 8.85 9.93 -0.94
CA VAL A 152 8.60 11.35 -0.62
C VAL A 152 9.90 12.15 -0.63
N SER A 153 10.98 11.60 -0.07
CA SER A 153 12.29 12.25 -0.06
C SER A 153 12.85 12.44 -1.48
N LYS A 154 12.75 11.42 -2.34
CA LYS A 154 13.18 11.53 -3.75
C LYS A 154 12.37 12.57 -4.51
N ASP A 155 11.05 12.61 -4.27
CA ASP A 155 10.17 13.61 -4.87
C ASP A 155 10.61 15.01 -4.45
N ALA A 156 10.82 15.24 -3.15
CA ALA A 156 11.24 16.55 -2.63
C ALA A 156 12.59 17.02 -3.18
N ILE A 157 13.60 16.13 -3.26
CA ILE A 157 14.92 16.45 -3.82
C ILE A 157 14.80 16.82 -5.31
N ALA A 158 14.03 16.05 -6.08
CA ALA A 158 13.85 16.30 -7.51
C ALA A 158 13.12 17.63 -7.77
N ILE A 159 12.08 17.92 -6.99
CA ILE A 159 11.34 19.19 -7.04
C ILE A 159 12.26 20.37 -6.70
N ALA A 160 13.03 20.28 -5.62
CA ALA A 160 13.95 21.34 -5.21
C ALA A 160 14.99 21.66 -6.30
N GLY A 161 15.58 20.62 -6.91
CA GLY A 161 16.54 20.80 -8.00
C GLY A 161 15.92 21.35 -9.29
N ASP A 162 14.62 21.13 -9.53
CA ASP A 162 13.92 21.74 -10.67
C ASP A 162 13.64 23.22 -10.43
N ILE A 163 13.18 23.57 -9.23
CA ILE A 163 12.96 24.96 -8.81
C ILE A 163 14.28 25.77 -8.87
N GLU A 164 15.38 25.20 -8.36
CA GLU A 164 16.71 25.82 -8.41
C GLU A 164 17.11 26.16 -9.85
N LYS A 165 16.93 25.23 -10.79
CA LYS A 165 17.24 25.46 -12.20
C LYS A 165 16.41 26.59 -12.81
N ILE A 166 15.10 26.62 -12.52
CA ILE A 166 14.20 27.68 -13.00
C ILE A 166 14.66 29.04 -12.48
N MET A 167 15.00 29.13 -11.20
CA MET A 167 15.48 30.36 -10.55
C MET A 167 16.81 30.87 -11.09
N ILE A 168 17.70 29.99 -11.55
CA ILE A 168 19.01 30.36 -12.11
C ILE A 168 18.88 30.74 -13.60
N SER A 169 17.89 30.19 -14.32
CA SER A 169 17.68 30.42 -15.75
C SER A 169 16.80 31.61 -16.12
N GLY A 170 16.14 32.25 -15.14
CA GLY A 170 15.28 33.43 -15.30
C GLY A 170 15.95 34.70 -14.81
#